data_AF-H2JDI0-F1
#
_entry.id   AF-H2JDI0-F1
#
_cell.length_a   1.000
_cell.length_b   1.000
_cell.length_c   1.000
_cell.angle_alpha   90.00
_cell.angle_beta   90.00
_cell.angle_gamma   90.00
#
_symmetry.space_group_name_H-M   'P 1'
#
loop_
_entity.id
_entity.type
_entity.pdbx_description
1 polymer ?
#
loop_
_entity_poly.entity_id
_entity_poly.type
_entity_poly.pdbx_seq_one_letter_code
_entity_poly.pdbx_strand_id
1 'polypeptide(L)'
;MTKQKHSEARKLYDNILKYSTHEIAEKIAYDTDLIPSSSNSEKSEWVKYVSSELEKHFEEHTIKNIRMSCYCNENGKLDESKEFIRNIYKSSNTMADFVNKMNEYGAGWYIEDGCLFTKYFSCPCPMLESVDVLPTKTWCYCTVGYNKQIFEYTFDCEVEIELLESIKTGSKQCLMKVITHNKDIIK
;
A
#
# COMPACT_ATOMS: atom_id res chain seq x y z
N MET A 1 26.73 19.26 7.14
CA MET A 1 26.59 18.19 6.11
C MET A 1 25.13 17.82 6.05
N THR A 2 24.43 18.14 4.95
CA THR A 2 23.02 17.77 4.80
C THR A 2 22.96 16.25 4.63
N LYS A 3 22.46 15.52 5.64
CA LYS A 3 22.32 14.06 5.55
C LYS A 3 21.39 13.74 4.38
N GLN A 4 21.77 12.76 3.56
CA GLN A 4 20.91 12.29 2.47
C GLN A 4 19.61 11.74 3.07
N LYS A 5 18.47 12.39 2.77
CA LYS A 5 17.15 11.93 3.22
C LYS A 5 16.74 10.67 2.45
N HIS A 6 16.12 9.73 3.15
CA HIS A 6 15.56 8.50 2.57
C HIS A 6 14.45 8.82 1.54
N SER A 7 14.29 7.98 0.52
CA SER A 7 13.31 8.21 -0.56
C SER A 7 11.87 8.28 -0.05
N GLU A 8 11.49 7.40 0.86
CA GLU A 8 10.15 7.39 1.49
C GLU A 8 9.82 8.69 2.22
N ALA A 9 10.79 9.33 2.90
CA ALA A 9 10.56 10.62 3.55
C ALA A 9 10.32 11.74 2.54
N ARG A 10 11.07 11.75 1.43
CA ARG A 10 10.86 12.74 0.35
C ARG A 10 9.50 12.58 -0.33
N LYS A 11 9.13 11.34 -0.67
CA LYS A 11 7.80 11.05 -1.24
C LYS A 11 6.68 11.45 -0.31
N LEU A 12 6.84 11.20 0.99
CA LEU A 12 5.85 11.60 1.99
C LEU A 12 5.68 13.11 2.03
N TYR A 13 6.80 13.85 2.09
CA TYR A 13 6.81 15.32 2.04
C TYR A 13 6.05 15.85 0.81
N ASP A 14 6.43 15.39 -0.39
CA ASP A 14 5.82 15.85 -1.65
C ASP A 14 4.32 15.53 -1.71
N ASN A 15 3.88 14.43 -1.11
CA ASN A 15 2.47 14.06 -1.07
C ASN A 15 1.69 14.85 -0.01
N ILE A 16 2.27 15.20 1.13
CA ILE A 16 1.61 16.05 2.15
C ILE A 16 1.41 17.47 1.60
N LEU A 17 2.38 18.01 0.84
CA LEU A 17 2.29 19.34 0.22
C LEU A 17 1.07 19.54 -0.69
N LYS A 18 0.49 18.45 -1.21
CA LYS A 18 -0.73 18.51 -2.02
C LYS A 18 -1.98 18.84 -1.19
N TYR A 19 -1.91 18.69 0.13
CA TYR A 19 -3.03 18.82 1.06
C TYR A 19 -2.76 19.81 2.20
N SER A 20 -1.54 20.35 2.30
CA SER A 20 -1.12 21.16 3.44
C SER A 20 0.05 22.09 3.12
N THR A 21 0.56 22.76 4.14
CA THR A 21 1.67 23.72 4.03
C THR A 21 3.04 23.03 4.06
N HIS A 22 4.07 23.75 3.62
CA HIS A 22 5.46 23.34 3.77
C HIS A 22 5.84 23.05 5.21
N GLU A 23 5.42 23.88 6.16
CA GLU A 23 5.69 23.69 7.58
C GLU A 23 5.18 22.33 8.09
N ILE A 24 3.93 21.98 7.76
CA ILE A 24 3.35 20.69 8.16
C ILE A 24 4.06 19.53 7.45
N ALA A 25 4.36 19.67 6.15
CA ALA A 25 5.06 18.65 5.41
C ALA A 25 6.48 18.39 5.96
N GLU A 26 7.24 19.44 6.27
CA GLU A 26 8.59 19.34 6.87
C GLU A 26 8.52 18.68 8.24
N LYS A 27 7.60 19.14 9.11
CA LYS A 27 7.39 18.58 10.44
C LYS A 27 7.13 17.08 10.40
N ILE A 28 6.22 16.63 9.54
CA ILE A 28 5.82 15.22 9.49
C ILE A 28 6.93 14.37 8.85
N ALA A 29 7.52 14.84 7.75
CA ALA A 29 8.46 14.02 6.98
C ALA A 29 9.89 14.03 7.53
N TYR A 30 10.33 15.11 8.19
CA TYR A 30 11.75 15.37 8.43
C TYR A 30 12.13 15.69 9.88
N ASP A 31 11.21 15.93 10.82
CA ASP A 31 11.55 16.17 12.23
C ASP A 31 12.17 14.94 12.89
N THR A 32 11.78 13.75 12.45
CA THR A 32 12.48 12.51 12.77
C THR A 32 13.35 12.13 11.59
N ASP A 33 14.66 12.05 11.81
CA ASP A 33 15.63 11.72 10.76
C ASP A 33 15.40 10.29 10.24
N LEU A 34 15.15 10.16 8.93
CA LEU A 34 15.23 8.89 8.21
C LEU A 34 16.23 9.01 7.08
N ILE A 35 17.31 8.24 7.17
CA ILE A 35 18.40 8.18 6.18
C ILE A 35 18.50 6.77 5.56
N PRO A 36 19.14 6.60 4.38
CA PRO A 36 19.29 5.29 3.73
C PRO A 36 19.89 4.19 4.60
N SER A 37 20.80 4.53 5.51
CA SER A 37 21.47 3.58 6.41
C SER A 37 20.74 3.37 7.75
N SER A 38 19.51 3.86 7.89
CA SER A 38 18.75 3.70 9.14
C SER A 38 18.50 2.21 9.42
N SER A 39 18.73 1.80 10.66
CA SER A 39 18.41 0.48 11.19
C SER A 39 16.89 0.24 11.16
N ASN A 40 16.51 -1.02 11.33
CA ASN A 40 15.09 -1.37 11.41
C ASN A 40 14.40 -0.72 12.62
N SER A 41 15.09 -0.49 13.74
CA SER A 41 14.52 0.21 14.90
C SER A 41 14.21 1.67 14.57
N GLU A 42 15.15 2.39 13.96
CA GLU A 42 14.97 3.80 13.55
C GLU A 42 13.84 3.93 12.51
N LYS A 43 13.73 2.99 11.56
CA LYS A 43 12.58 2.93 10.64
C LYS A 43 11.26 2.77 11.39
N SER A 44 11.19 1.87 12.39
CA SER A 44 9.98 1.70 13.20
C SER A 44 9.60 2.97 13.95
N GLU A 45 10.56 3.68 14.52
CA GLU A 45 10.31 4.92 15.25
C GLU A 45 9.76 5.99 14.31
N TRP A 46 10.39 6.14 13.15
CA TRP A 46 9.93 7.08 12.12
C TRP A 46 8.52 6.75 11.61
N VAL A 47 8.23 5.47 11.35
CA VAL A 47 6.88 5.02 10.96
C VAL A 47 5.82 5.40 12.00
N LYS A 48 6.11 5.14 13.28
CA LYS A 48 5.19 5.45 14.38
C LYS A 48 4.99 6.95 14.51
N TYR A 49 6.07 7.73 14.43
CA TYR A 49 6.02 9.19 14.46
C TYR A 49 5.16 9.74 13.31
N VAL A 50 5.46 9.37 12.07
CA VAL A 50 4.71 9.82 10.89
C VAL A 50 3.24 9.46 10.99
N SER A 51 2.92 8.23 11.39
CA SER A 51 1.52 7.80 11.49
C SER A 51 0.76 8.64 12.51
N SER A 52 1.34 8.84 13.69
CA SER A 52 0.78 9.70 14.74
C SER A 52 0.62 11.15 14.27
N GLU A 53 1.61 11.74 13.60
CA GLU A 53 1.50 13.13 13.17
C GLU A 53 0.51 13.31 12.02
N LEU A 54 0.40 12.36 11.09
CA LEU A 54 -0.66 12.38 10.07
C LEU A 54 -2.05 12.38 10.73
N GLU A 55 -2.26 11.51 11.72
CA GLU A 55 -3.53 11.38 12.46
C GLU A 55 -3.90 12.64 13.26
N LYS A 56 -2.91 13.43 13.70
CA LYS A 56 -3.15 14.70 14.40
C LYS A 56 -3.55 15.85 13.47
N HIS A 57 -3.12 15.83 12.21
CA HIS A 57 -3.28 16.97 11.29
C HIS A 57 -4.32 16.74 10.20
N PHE A 58 -4.71 15.48 9.94
CA PHE A 58 -5.58 15.14 8.82
C PHE A 58 -6.67 14.15 9.21
N GLU A 59 -7.81 14.25 8.54
CA GLU A 59 -8.85 13.23 8.62
C GLU A 59 -8.45 11.96 7.84
N GLU A 60 -9.05 10.83 8.20
CA GLU A 60 -8.69 9.51 7.66
C GLU A 60 -8.74 9.45 6.13
N HIS A 61 -9.74 10.09 5.50
CA HIS A 61 -9.85 10.14 4.03
C HIS A 61 -8.61 10.83 3.40
N THR A 62 -8.15 11.93 3.98
CA THR A 62 -6.99 12.67 3.49
C THR A 62 -5.71 11.88 3.73
N ILE A 63 -5.58 11.24 4.89
CA ILE A 63 -4.46 10.32 5.20
C ILE A 63 -4.39 9.20 4.18
N LYS A 64 -5.52 8.57 3.86
CA LYS A 64 -5.62 7.50 2.86
C LYS A 64 -5.11 8.00 1.51
N ASN A 65 -5.54 9.17 1.05
CA ASN A 65 -5.08 9.75 -0.22
C ASN A 65 -3.57 10.08 -0.24
N ILE A 66 -3.05 10.68 0.84
CA ILE A 66 -1.61 10.96 0.99
C ILE A 66 -0.82 9.66 0.89
N ARG A 67 -1.19 8.67 1.71
CA ARG A 67 -0.44 7.42 1.86
C ARG A 67 -0.58 6.50 0.64
N MET A 68 -1.74 6.44 0.01
CA MET A 68 -1.91 5.77 -1.29
C MET A 68 -0.98 6.37 -2.33
N SER A 69 -0.81 7.70 -2.37
CA SER A 69 0.12 8.37 -3.29
C SER A 69 1.60 8.18 -2.91
N CYS A 70 1.88 7.67 -1.71
CA CYS A 70 3.21 7.29 -1.26
C CYS A 70 3.54 5.82 -1.55
N TYR A 71 2.80 5.12 -2.42
CA TYR A 71 3.06 3.71 -2.69
C TYR A 71 4.54 3.48 -3.04
N CYS A 72 5.14 2.49 -2.38
CA CYS A 72 6.51 2.11 -2.66
C CYS A 72 6.54 1.26 -3.94
N ASN A 73 7.69 1.12 -4.57
CA ASN A 73 7.87 0.18 -5.69
C ASN A 73 8.29 -1.22 -5.21
N GLU A 74 8.18 -1.51 -3.90
CA GLU A 74 8.67 -2.74 -3.26
C GLU A 74 10.10 -3.13 -3.69
N ASN A 75 11.02 -2.16 -3.66
CA ASN A 75 12.41 -2.34 -4.13
C ASN A 75 12.52 -2.70 -5.64
N GLY A 76 11.61 -2.18 -6.47
CA GLY A 76 11.62 -2.34 -7.92
C GLY A 76 10.69 -3.44 -8.46
N LYS A 77 9.93 -4.11 -7.60
CA LYS A 77 9.06 -5.23 -7.96
C LYS A 77 7.68 -4.84 -8.51
N LEU A 78 7.32 -3.56 -8.46
CA LEU A 78 5.99 -3.11 -8.91
C LEU A 78 5.71 -3.48 -10.37
N ASP A 79 6.63 -3.17 -11.28
CA ASP A 79 6.42 -3.40 -12.72
C ASP A 79 6.43 -4.90 -13.05
N GLU A 80 7.29 -5.68 -12.38
CA GLU A 80 7.28 -7.14 -12.48
C GLU A 80 5.94 -7.73 -12.00
N SER A 81 5.43 -7.25 -10.86
CA SER A 81 4.14 -7.69 -10.30
C SER A 81 2.97 -7.33 -11.23
N LYS A 82 3.00 -6.13 -11.82
CA LYS A 82 2.04 -5.67 -12.84
C LYS A 82 2.00 -6.60 -14.05
N GLU A 83 3.16 -6.90 -14.63
CA GLU A 83 3.26 -7.78 -15.80
C GLU A 83 2.84 -9.21 -15.47
N PHE A 84 3.31 -9.75 -14.35
CA PHE A 84 2.96 -11.09 -13.90
C PHE A 84 1.45 -11.26 -13.76
N ILE A 85 0.81 -10.38 -12.98
CA ILE A 85 -0.64 -10.46 -12.70
C ILE A 85 -1.44 -10.22 -13.99
N ARG A 86 -1.03 -9.27 -14.83
CA ARG A 86 -1.69 -9.02 -16.13
C ARG A 86 -1.58 -10.20 -17.09
N ASN A 87 -0.47 -10.91 -17.11
CA ASN A 87 -0.29 -12.07 -17.97
C ASN A 87 -1.18 -13.24 -17.52
N ILE A 88 -1.29 -13.48 -16.20
CA ILE A 88 -2.23 -14.48 -15.67
C ILE A 88 -3.67 -14.08 -16.02
N TYR A 89 -4.04 -12.81 -15.86
CA TYR A 89 -5.37 -12.29 -16.22
C TYR A 89 -5.67 -12.51 -17.72
N LYS A 90 -4.77 -12.10 -18.62
CA LYS A 90 -4.94 -12.28 -20.09
C LYS A 90 -5.04 -13.74 -20.52
N SER A 91 -4.40 -14.65 -19.78
CA SER A 91 -4.47 -16.09 -20.05
C SER A 91 -5.72 -16.75 -19.48
N SER A 92 -6.59 -16.00 -18.79
CA SER A 92 -7.76 -16.51 -18.09
C SER A 92 -9.05 -16.28 -18.86
N ASN A 93 -9.93 -17.28 -18.81
CA ASN A 93 -11.21 -17.23 -19.53
C ASN A 93 -12.30 -16.49 -18.75
N THR A 94 -12.20 -16.50 -17.42
CA THR A 94 -13.14 -15.86 -16.50
C THR A 94 -12.40 -15.31 -15.28
N MET A 95 -13.04 -14.45 -14.50
CA MET A 95 -12.48 -13.97 -13.22
C MET A 95 -12.23 -15.12 -12.24
N ALA A 96 -13.09 -16.15 -12.23
CA ALA A 96 -12.89 -17.35 -11.41
C ALA A 96 -11.64 -18.14 -11.83
N ASP A 97 -11.39 -18.28 -13.15
CA ASP A 97 -10.17 -18.90 -13.68
C ASP A 97 -8.92 -18.09 -13.30
N PHE A 98 -8.99 -16.76 -13.40
CA PHE A 98 -7.92 -15.86 -12.97
C PHE A 98 -7.58 -16.03 -11.48
N VAL A 99 -8.59 -16.06 -10.61
CA VAL A 99 -8.41 -16.28 -9.17
C VAL A 99 -7.83 -17.66 -8.88
N ASN A 100 -8.31 -18.71 -9.56
CA ASN A 100 -7.78 -20.06 -9.39
C ASN A 100 -6.30 -20.14 -9.77
N LYS A 101 -5.90 -19.56 -10.91
CA LYS A 101 -4.49 -19.50 -11.32
C LYS A 101 -3.64 -18.70 -10.34
N MET A 102 -4.12 -17.56 -9.85
CA MET A 102 -3.40 -16.80 -8.81
C MET A 102 -3.23 -17.63 -7.53
N ASN A 103 -4.23 -18.45 -7.17
CA ASN A 103 -4.17 -19.33 -6.01
C ASN A 103 -3.21 -20.51 -6.16
N GLU A 104 -2.87 -20.95 -7.38
CA GLU A 104 -1.78 -21.91 -7.62
C GLU A 104 -0.42 -21.34 -7.15
N TYR A 105 -0.27 -20.01 -7.16
CA TYR A 105 0.89 -19.30 -6.59
C TYR A 105 0.74 -18.95 -5.10
N GLY A 106 -0.31 -19.46 -4.44
CA GLY A 106 -0.56 -19.24 -3.00
C GLY A 106 -1.15 -17.88 -2.66
N ALA A 107 -1.77 -17.17 -3.63
CA ALA A 107 -2.33 -15.84 -3.40
C ALA A 107 -3.50 -15.82 -2.40
N GLY A 108 -4.30 -16.89 -2.34
CA GLY A 108 -5.45 -17.03 -1.43
C GLY A 108 -6.64 -16.11 -1.75
N TRP A 109 -6.71 -15.61 -2.98
CA TRP A 109 -7.75 -14.72 -3.48
C TRP A 109 -9.08 -15.44 -3.62
N TYR A 110 -10.17 -14.69 -3.56
CA TYR A 110 -11.51 -15.21 -3.75
C TYR A 110 -12.44 -14.14 -4.32
N ILE A 111 -13.58 -14.57 -4.85
CA ILE A 111 -14.66 -13.69 -5.33
C ILE A 111 -15.84 -13.88 -4.40
N GLU A 112 -16.40 -12.78 -3.91
CA GLU A 112 -17.61 -12.77 -3.08
C GLU A 112 -18.43 -11.55 -3.46
N ASP A 113 -19.74 -11.72 -3.64
CA ASP A 113 -20.69 -10.65 -4.01
C ASP A 113 -20.23 -9.80 -5.22
N GLY A 114 -19.65 -10.44 -6.23
CA GLY A 114 -19.16 -9.77 -7.45
C GLY A 114 -17.98 -8.84 -7.20
N CYS A 115 -17.23 -9.04 -6.11
CA CYS A 115 -16.01 -8.31 -5.79
C CYS A 115 -14.81 -9.27 -5.68
N LEU A 116 -13.64 -8.83 -6.14
CA LEU A 116 -12.39 -9.57 -5.96
C LEU A 116 -11.78 -9.23 -4.61
N PHE A 117 -11.42 -10.25 -3.83
CA PHE A 117 -10.72 -10.11 -2.56
C PHE A 117 -9.31 -10.69 -2.68
N THR A 118 -8.32 -9.88 -2.32
CA THR A 118 -6.91 -10.23 -2.41
C THR A 118 -6.28 -10.31 -1.03
N LYS A 119 -5.26 -11.16 -0.88
CA LYS A 119 -4.63 -11.42 0.41
C LYS A 119 -3.11 -11.30 0.36
N TYR A 120 -2.56 -10.94 1.51
CA TYR A 120 -1.17 -11.22 1.87
C TYR A 120 -1.11 -11.97 3.19
N PHE A 121 -0.34 -13.05 3.21
CA PHE A 121 -0.11 -13.85 4.42
C PHE A 121 1.18 -13.44 5.18
N SER A 122 1.95 -12.52 4.61
CA SER A 122 3.12 -11.89 5.23
C SER A 122 3.18 -10.42 4.84
N CYS A 123 3.74 -9.56 5.68
CA CYS A 123 3.92 -8.14 5.34
C CYS A 123 5.27 -7.92 4.63
N PRO A 124 5.29 -7.53 3.34
CA PRO A 124 6.55 -7.37 2.59
C PRO A 124 7.21 -5.99 2.82
N CYS A 125 6.63 -5.12 3.66
CA CYS A 125 7.06 -3.74 3.80
C CYS A 125 8.40 -3.64 4.55
N PRO A 126 9.50 -3.16 3.92
CA PRO A 126 10.81 -3.06 4.57
C PRO A 126 10.85 -2.01 5.69
N MET A 127 9.85 -1.12 5.75
CA MET A 127 9.73 -0.12 6.83
C MET A 127 9.13 -0.71 8.12
N LEU A 128 8.59 -1.94 8.06
CA LEU A 128 7.85 -2.57 9.15
C LEU A 128 8.48 -3.87 9.66
N GLU A 129 9.72 -4.17 9.28
CA GLU A 129 10.42 -5.43 9.64
C GLU A 129 10.52 -5.63 11.16
N SER A 130 10.77 -4.57 11.92
CA SER A 130 10.87 -4.56 13.40
C SER A 130 9.57 -4.16 14.10
N VAL A 131 8.47 -4.01 13.35
CA VAL A 131 7.17 -3.57 13.89
C VAL A 131 6.25 -4.77 14.02
N ASP A 132 5.92 -5.18 15.24
CA ASP A 132 4.95 -6.25 15.44
C ASP A 132 3.51 -5.77 15.17
N VAL A 133 3.10 -4.70 15.85
CA VAL A 133 1.75 -4.13 15.76
C VAL A 133 1.82 -2.59 15.73
N LEU A 134 0.97 -2.00 14.91
CA LEU A 134 0.64 -0.59 14.82
C LEU A 134 -0.77 -0.36 15.39
N PRO A 135 -1.03 0.83 15.97
CA PRO A 135 -2.35 1.15 16.51
C PRO A 135 -3.42 1.31 15.43
N THR A 136 -3.02 1.68 14.21
CA THR A 136 -3.93 2.02 13.11
C THR A 136 -3.40 1.49 11.77
N LYS A 137 -4.26 1.54 10.74
CA LYS A 137 -3.91 1.19 9.35
C LYS A 137 -3.17 2.31 8.60
N THR A 138 -2.95 3.47 9.22
CA THR A 138 -2.41 4.68 8.59
C THR A 138 -1.17 4.41 7.75
N TRP A 139 -0.20 3.69 8.30
CA TRP A 139 1.02 3.37 7.56
C TRP A 139 0.76 2.48 6.33
N CYS A 140 -0.13 1.50 6.49
CA CYS A 140 -0.44 0.46 5.52
C CYS A 140 -1.21 0.97 4.29
N TYR A 141 -1.78 2.18 4.32
CA TYR A 141 -2.47 2.73 3.14
C TYR A 141 -1.57 2.90 1.90
N CYS A 142 -0.23 2.83 2.03
CA CYS A 142 0.65 2.74 0.87
C CYS A 142 0.46 1.44 0.06
N THR A 143 0.10 0.32 0.70
CA THR A 143 -0.18 -0.95 -0.01
C THR A 143 -1.46 -0.87 -0.84
N VAL A 144 -2.41 -0.02 -0.43
CA VAL A 144 -3.64 0.24 -1.17
C VAL A 144 -3.31 0.94 -2.49
N GLY A 145 -2.41 1.93 -2.47
CA GLY A 145 -1.91 2.57 -3.68
C GLY A 145 -1.12 1.61 -4.58
N TYR A 146 -0.28 0.75 -3.99
CA TYR A 146 0.46 -0.28 -4.70
C TYR A 146 -0.47 -1.25 -5.45
N ASN A 147 -1.51 -1.76 -4.77
CA ASN A 147 -2.48 -2.66 -5.37
C ASN A 147 -3.37 -1.94 -6.40
N LYS A 148 -3.76 -0.67 -6.18
CA LYS A 148 -4.48 0.12 -7.18
C LYS A 148 -3.69 0.19 -8.48
N GLN A 149 -2.39 0.50 -8.41
CA GLN A 149 -1.52 0.52 -9.59
C GLN A 149 -1.47 -0.82 -10.32
N ILE A 150 -1.43 -1.94 -9.59
CA ILE A 150 -1.43 -3.29 -10.17
C ILE A 150 -2.75 -3.58 -10.90
N PHE A 151 -3.88 -3.35 -10.23
CA PHE A 151 -5.19 -3.74 -10.76
C PHE A 151 -5.68 -2.82 -11.86
N GLU A 152 -5.38 -1.51 -11.81
CA GLU A 152 -5.66 -0.61 -12.93
C GLU A 152 -4.88 -1.02 -14.17
N TYR A 153 -3.61 -1.42 -14.01
CA TYR A 153 -2.80 -1.94 -15.11
C TYR A 153 -3.32 -3.27 -15.65
N THR A 154 -3.76 -4.15 -14.75
CA THR A 154 -4.26 -5.50 -15.08
C THR A 154 -5.57 -5.42 -15.86
N PHE A 155 -6.51 -4.61 -15.37
CA PHE A 155 -7.88 -4.50 -15.88
C PHE A 155 -8.07 -3.41 -16.93
N ASP A 156 -7.08 -2.54 -17.12
CA ASP A 156 -7.14 -1.39 -18.04
C ASP A 156 -8.35 -0.47 -17.74
N CYS A 157 -8.70 -0.34 -16.45
CA CYS A 157 -9.76 0.53 -15.97
C CYS A 157 -9.43 1.06 -14.57
N GLU A 158 -10.08 2.15 -14.17
CA GLU A 158 -9.98 2.63 -12.80
C GLU A 158 -10.58 1.60 -11.80
N VAL A 159 -9.92 1.45 -10.66
CA VAL A 159 -10.40 0.63 -9.54
C VAL A 159 -10.29 1.36 -8.20
N GLU A 160 -11.16 1.00 -7.28
CA GLU A 160 -11.01 1.34 -5.87
C GLU A 160 -10.49 0.13 -5.09
N ILE A 161 -9.66 0.40 -4.09
CA ILE A 161 -9.13 -0.61 -3.18
C ILE A 161 -9.49 -0.22 -1.75
N GLU A 162 -10.06 -1.17 -1.01
CA GLU A 162 -10.37 -1.04 0.40
C GLU A 162 -9.53 -2.01 1.23
N LEU A 163 -8.83 -1.51 2.26
CA LEU A 163 -8.03 -2.34 3.17
C LEU A 163 -8.87 -2.76 4.38
N LEU A 164 -9.37 -4.00 4.35
CA LEU A 164 -10.26 -4.55 5.37
C LEU A 164 -9.49 -5.07 6.59
N GLU A 165 -8.39 -5.77 6.38
CA GLU A 165 -7.53 -6.34 7.43
C GLU A 165 -6.06 -6.01 7.18
N SER A 166 -5.26 -5.94 8.23
CA SER A 166 -3.81 -5.76 8.13
C SER A 166 -3.08 -6.58 9.19
N ILE A 167 -2.06 -7.31 8.75
CA ILE A 167 -1.15 -8.05 9.66
C ILE A 167 -0.57 -7.11 10.71
N LYS A 168 -0.18 -5.91 10.29
CA LYS A 168 0.45 -4.92 11.18
C LYS A 168 -0.54 -4.22 12.10
N THR A 169 -1.84 -4.55 12.05
CA THR A 169 -2.82 -4.15 13.06
C THR A 169 -3.38 -5.37 13.81
N GLY A 170 -2.63 -6.49 13.83
CA GLY A 170 -2.97 -7.69 14.60
C GLY A 170 -3.83 -8.73 13.88
N SER A 171 -4.13 -8.55 12.59
CA SER A 171 -4.84 -9.57 11.79
C SER A 171 -3.89 -10.70 11.37
N LYS A 172 -4.44 -11.84 10.94
CA LYS A 172 -3.63 -12.97 10.41
C LYS A 172 -3.17 -12.77 8.98
N GLN A 173 -3.78 -11.83 8.27
CA GLN A 173 -3.56 -11.53 6.86
C GLN A 173 -3.79 -10.04 6.62
N CYS A 174 -3.28 -9.53 5.50
CA CYS A 174 -3.85 -8.33 4.91
C CYS A 174 -4.95 -8.77 3.96
N LEU A 175 -6.14 -8.19 4.08
CA LEU A 175 -7.28 -8.46 3.21
C LEU A 175 -7.68 -7.16 2.53
N MET A 176 -7.75 -7.18 1.19
CA MET A 176 -8.17 -6.03 0.40
C MET A 176 -9.33 -6.40 -0.51
N LYS A 177 -10.28 -5.49 -0.65
CA LYS A 177 -11.38 -5.58 -1.61
C LYS A 177 -11.06 -4.72 -2.81
N VAL A 178 -11.13 -5.31 -4.00
CA VAL A 178 -10.94 -4.64 -5.29
C VAL A 178 -12.32 -4.39 -5.91
N ILE A 179 -12.62 -3.12 -6.16
CA ILE A 179 -13.90 -2.67 -6.70
C ILE A 179 -13.62 -2.08 -8.08
N THR A 180 -14.15 -2.70 -9.13
CA THR A 180 -14.04 -2.21 -10.50
C THR A 180 -15.24 -1.34 -10.85
N HIS A 181 -15.01 -0.24 -11.57
CA HIS A 181 -16.12 0.55 -12.13
C HIS A 181 -16.72 -0.11 -13.38
N ASN A 182 -15.99 -1.04 -14.00
CA ASN A 182 -16.52 -1.93 -15.03
C ASN A 182 -17.07 -3.21 -14.38
N LYS A 183 -18.40 -3.30 -14.30
CA LYS A 183 -19.11 -4.42 -13.68
C LYS A 183 -19.02 -5.72 -14.47
N ASP A 184 -18.55 -5.68 -15.72
CA ASP A 184 -18.43 -6.87 -16.57
C ASP A 184 -17.09 -7.59 -16.36
N ILE A 185 -16.17 -7.01 -15.59
CA ILE A 185 -14.86 -7.61 -15.31
C ILE A 185 -14.98 -8.75 -14.29
N ILE A 186 -15.81 -8.58 -13.25
CA ILE A 186 -15.89 -9.53 -12.13
C ILE A 186 -17.07 -10.51 -12.27
N LYS A 187 -18.04 -10.22 -13.14
CA LYS A 187 -19.14 -11.15 -13.46
C LYS A 187 -18.66 -12.34 -14.29
#